data_AF-A0A0C1RNZ2-F1
#
_entry.id   AF-A0A0C1RNZ2-F1
#
_cell.length_a   1.000
_cell.length_b   1.000
_cell.length_c   1.000
_cell.angle_alpha   90.00
_cell.angle_beta   90.00
_cell.angle_gamma   90.00
#
_symmetry.space_group_name_H-M   'P 1'
#
loop_
_entity.id
_entity.type
_entity.pdbx_description
1 polymer ?
#
loop_
_entity_poly.entity_id
_entity_poly.type
_entity_poly.pdbx_seq_one_letter_code
_entity_poly.pdbx_strand_id
1 'polypeptide(L)'
;GWINKIQQEVAKESGMRPNDEGFDDKVEEKIREVVQYIEDLVHGFDFGSVIVAYWRGYRLDEDNLKNAALKWLRGEFTTKIEAKAALGVRVIIDDETWYDYLKLLAKFVAEIGYKGLIVLLDEAVYLYKIPTTVTREKNYNRLLGMFNDTMQCKAEHLGIIIGGTTRFLEDPNRGLFSDSAWRRRTKESRFASQAGVQEFLGPVLRLNPLVEEEILILLQRLAEIHAFNYGYEQTLTNRDLKEFVREIVSRLGAEALLTPGEIVRDFISVVNVLYQNPNFTFKTLIHGTDFKPTSIRKNININVDEDDDVAEISL
;
A
#
# COMPACT_ATOMS: atom_id res chain seq x y z
N GLY A 1 18.42 9.80 11.08
CA GLY A 1 18.43 8.64 10.17
C GLY A 1 19.20 7.51 10.81
N TRP A 2 19.06 6.29 10.30
CA TRP A 2 19.71 5.10 10.87
C TRP A 2 21.24 5.19 10.87
N ILE A 3 21.83 5.77 9.81
CA ILE A 3 23.27 6.06 9.74
C ILE A 3 23.74 6.91 10.91
N ASN A 4 23.02 8.00 11.24
CA ASN A 4 23.37 8.84 12.39
C ASN A 4 23.29 8.07 13.71
N LYS A 5 22.36 7.11 13.82
CA LYS A 5 22.26 6.26 15.02
C LYS A 5 23.47 5.33 15.12
N ILE A 6 23.87 4.69 14.02
CA ILE A 6 25.09 3.86 13.97
C ILE A 6 26.33 4.70 14.27
N GLN A 7 26.47 5.89 13.70
CA GLN A 7 27.57 6.81 14.01
C GLN A 7 27.59 7.19 15.50
N GLN A 8 26.44 7.45 16.11
CA GLN A 8 26.34 7.73 17.55
C GLN A 8 26.72 6.52 18.41
N GLU A 9 26.31 5.32 18.02
CA GLU A 9 26.68 4.08 18.70
C GLU A 9 28.19 3.83 18.60
N VAL A 10 28.77 3.96 17.41
CA VAL A 10 30.22 3.85 17.20
C VAL A 10 30.98 4.89 18.01
N ALA A 11 30.53 6.15 18.03
CA ALA A 11 31.15 7.22 18.82
C ALA A 11 31.10 6.92 20.33
N LYS A 12 30.01 6.31 20.80
CA LYS A 12 29.82 5.93 22.21
C LYS A 12 30.66 4.71 22.60
N GLU A 13 30.74 3.70 21.73
CA GLU A 13 31.46 2.44 21.97
C GLU A 13 32.98 2.59 21.83
N SER A 14 33.44 3.33 20.82
CA SER A 14 34.87 3.54 20.54
C SER A 14 35.47 4.77 21.23
N GLY A 15 34.63 5.70 21.69
CA GLY A 15 35.07 7.00 22.21
C GLY A 15 35.60 7.98 21.15
N MET A 16 35.59 7.57 19.87
CA MET A 16 36.03 8.38 18.73
C MET A 16 34.98 9.42 18.33
N ARG A 17 35.43 10.54 17.80
CA ARG A 17 34.59 11.58 17.20
C ARG A 17 34.33 11.25 15.73
N PRO A 18 33.22 11.74 15.13
CA PRO A 18 32.89 11.48 13.73
C PRO A 18 33.94 11.86 12.68
N ASN A 19 34.93 12.68 13.04
CA ASN A 19 36.01 13.12 12.14
C ASN A 19 37.37 12.50 12.50
N ASP A 20 37.42 11.58 13.46
CA ASP A 20 38.67 10.91 13.84
C ASP A 20 39.06 9.87 12.76
N GLU A 21 40.35 9.73 12.52
CA GLU A 21 40.88 8.75 11.57
C GLU A 21 40.48 7.32 11.99
N GLY A 22 39.88 6.55 11.09
CA GLY A 22 39.37 5.19 11.36
C GLY A 22 37.95 5.13 11.95
N PHE A 23 37.31 6.26 12.26
CA PHE A 23 35.91 6.27 12.70
C PHE A 23 34.97 5.67 11.64
N ASP A 24 35.18 6.05 10.38
CA ASP A 24 34.39 5.55 9.26
C ASP A 24 34.54 4.05 9.03
N ASP A 25 35.74 3.51 9.25
CA ASP A 25 36.00 2.08 9.16
C ASP A 25 35.24 1.33 10.26
N LYS A 26 35.16 1.91 11.47
CA LYS A 26 34.33 1.38 12.57
C LYS A 26 32.84 1.46 12.27
N VAL A 27 32.37 2.50 11.58
CA VAL A 27 30.99 2.59 11.10
C VAL A 27 30.71 1.54 10.03
N GLU A 28 31.63 1.32 9.09
CA GLU A 28 31.48 0.25 8.11
C GLU A 28 31.49 -1.14 8.78
N GLU A 29 32.36 -1.39 9.76
CA GLU A 29 32.36 -2.61 10.58
C GLU A 29 31.00 -2.81 11.26
N LYS A 30 30.44 -1.77 11.88
CA LYS A 30 29.12 -1.85 12.53
C LYS A 30 27.99 -2.10 11.54
N ILE A 31 28.03 -1.49 10.37
CA ILE A 31 27.07 -1.77 9.28
C ILE A 31 27.19 -3.23 8.83
N ARG A 32 28.42 -3.74 8.70
CA ARG A 32 28.67 -5.15 8.38
C ARG A 32 28.16 -6.08 9.47
N GLU A 33 28.32 -5.75 10.75
CA GLU A 33 27.74 -6.54 11.86
C GLU A 33 26.21 -6.60 11.78
N VAL A 34 25.55 -5.45 11.57
CA VAL A 34 24.09 -5.38 11.40
C VAL A 34 23.64 -6.22 10.20
N VAL A 35 24.41 -6.16 9.11
CA VAL A 35 24.16 -6.91 7.89
C VAL A 35 24.48 -8.40 8.05
N GLN A 36 25.43 -8.80 8.89
CA GLN A 36 25.87 -10.18 9.07
C GLN A 36 24.73 -11.08 9.54
N TYR A 37 23.84 -10.57 10.41
CA TYR A 37 22.61 -11.27 10.83
C TYR A 37 21.59 -11.47 9.69
N ILE A 38 21.76 -10.74 8.58
CA ILE A 38 21.00 -10.85 7.34
C ILE A 38 21.72 -11.80 6.37
N GLU A 39 23.05 -11.87 6.39
CA GLU A 39 23.86 -12.76 5.54
C GLU A 39 23.56 -14.25 5.75
N ASP A 40 23.15 -14.65 6.96
CA ASP A 40 22.72 -16.02 7.27
C ASP A 40 21.38 -16.41 6.60
N LEU A 41 20.67 -15.44 6.01
CA LEU A 41 19.43 -15.67 5.27
C LEU A 41 19.70 -15.89 3.78
N VAL A 42 18.75 -16.55 3.11
CA VAL A 42 18.78 -16.74 1.67
C VAL A 42 18.91 -15.38 0.97
N HIS A 43 19.92 -15.22 0.10
CA HIS A 43 20.29 -13.97 -0.58
C HIS A 43 20.85 -12.83 0.29
N GLY A 44 21.17 -13.10 1.56
CA GLY A 44 21.64 -12.09 2.51
C GLY A 44 22.97 -11.43 2.15
N PHE A 45 23.94 -12.21 1.63
CA PHE A 45 25.27 -11.71 1.28
C PHE A 45 25.25 -10.61 0.21
N ASP A 46 24.47 -10.82 -0.86
CA ASP A 46 24.35 -9.85 -1.94
C ASP A 46 23.63 -8.59 -1.46
N PHE A 47 22.54 -8.74 -0.70
CA PHE A 47 21.83 -7.62 -0.09
C PHE A 47 22.77 -6.79 0.80
N GLY A 48 23.56 -7.46 1.64
CA GLY A 48 24.54 -6.83 2.50
C GLY A 48 25.60 -6.02 1.75
N SER A 49 26.13 -6.61 0.68
CA SER A 49 27.09 -5.94 -0.22
C SER A 49 26.51 -4.65 -0.82
N VAL A 50 25.21 -4.64 -1.16
CA VAL A 50 24.53 -3.46 -1.69
C VAL A 50 24.34 -2.38 -0.62
N ILE A 51 24.00 -2.74 0.62
CA ILE A 51 23.90 -1.77 1.74
C ILE A 51 25.26 -1.14 2.03
N VAL A 52 26.33 -1.92 2.04
CA VAL A 52 27.70 -1.41 2.21
C VAL A 52 28.10 -0.50 1.04
N ALA A 53 27.75 -0.87 -0.20
CA ALA A 53 28.00 -0.02 -1.37
C ALA A 53 27.26 1.32 -1.28
N TYR A 54 26.00 1.32 -0.82
CA TYR A 54 25.25 2.55 -0.57
C TYR A 54 25.94 3.44 0.47
N TRP A 55 26.39 2.86 1.59
CA TRP A 55 27.11 3.58 2.65
C TRP A 55 28.41 4.21 2.13
N ARG A 56 29.22 3.43 1.42
CA ARG A 56 30.47 3.91 0.81
C ARG A 56 30.19 5.04 -0.18
N GLY A 57 29.17 4.88 -1.03
CA GLY A 57 28.76 5.89 -1.99
C GLY A 57 28.31 7.20 -1.32
N TYR A 58 27.53 7.10 -0.24
CA TYR A 58 27.13 8.25 0.55
C TYR A 58 28.33 8.97 1.20
N ARG A 59 29.28 8.21 1.75
CA ARG A 59 30.43 8.73 2.47
C ARG A 59 31.47 9.38 1.56
N LEU A 60 31.79 8.74 0.46
CA LEU A 60 32.79 9.19 -0.51
C LEU A 60 32.25 10.24 -1.49
N ASP A 61 30.98 10.67 -1.31
CA ASP A 61 30.25 11.52 -2.25
C ASP A 61 30.24 10.94 -3.68
N GLU A 62 30.28 9.61 -3.77
CA GLU A 62 30.21 8.86 -5.03
C GLU A 62 28.74 8.61 -5.38
N ASP A 63 28.12 9.63 -5.97
CA ASP A 63 26.71 9.58 -6.38
C ASP A 63 26.38 8.38 -7.29
N ASN A 64 27.31 7.99 -8.16
CA ASN A 64 27.14 6.84 -9.04
C ASN A 64 26.98 5.54 -8.25
N LEU A 65 27.81 5.32 -7.22
CA LEU A 65 27.76 4.12 -6.39
C LEU A 65 26.50 4.09 -5.53
N LYS A 66 26.15 5.25 -4.94
CA LYS A 66 24.91 5.44 -4.18
C LYS A 66 23.67 5.14 -5.04
N ASN A 67 23.62 5.72 -6.25
CA ASN A 67 22.51 5.54 -7.17
C ASN A 67 22.44 4.11 -7.71
N ALA A 68 23.58 3.47 -7.99
CA ALA A 68 23.63 2.06 -8.36
C ALA A 68 23.06 1.18 -7.25
N ALA A 69 23.43 1.41 -5.98
CA ALA A 69 22.90 0.63 -4.87
C ALA A 69 21.39 0.81 -4.71
N LEU A 70 20.89 2.05 -4.84
CA LEU A 70 19.44 2.33 -4.84
C LEU A 70 18.73 1.68 -6.04
N LYS A 71 19.34 1.71 -7.23
CA LYS A 71 18.82 1.05 -8.44
C LYS A 71 18.65 -0.46 -8.20
N TRP A 72 19.61 -1.08 -7.52
CA TRP A 72 19.50 -2.50 -7.16
C TRP A 72 18.40 -2.77 -6.14
N LEU A 73 18.31 -1.96 -5.07
CA LEU A 73 17.26 -2.11 -4.05
C LEU A 73 15.85 -1.91 -4.62
N ARG A 74 15.71 -1.13 -5.70
CA ARG A 74 14.45 -0.96 -6.43
C ARG A 74 14.17 -2.06 -7.47
N GLY A 75 15.10 -3.00 -7.69
CA GLY A 75 14.96 -4.05 -8.70
C GLY A 75 15.07 -3.55 -10.14
N GLU A 76 15.74 -2.41 -10.38
CA GLU A 76 15.79 -1.75 -11.69
C GLU A 76 16.96 -2.22 -12.58
N PHE A 77 17.75 -3.21 -12.14
CA PHE A 77 18.79 -3.83 -12.99
C PHE A 77 18.19 -4.94 -13.84
N THR A 78 18.27 -4.80 -15.16
CA THR A 78 17.76 -5.81 -16.10
C THR A 78 18.73 -6.97 -16.32
N THR A 79 20.03 -6.77 -16.08
CA THR A 79 21.05 -7.81 -16.29
C THR A 79 22.04 -7.91 -15.12
N LYS A 80 22.45 -9.15 -14.85
CA LYS A 80 23.50 -9.47 -13.85
C LYS A 80 24.86 -8.88 -14.22
N ILE A 81 25.12 -8.66 -15.51
CA ILE A 81 26.37 -8.06 -16.00
C ILE A 81 26.45 -6.59 -15.57
N GLU A 82 25.35 -5.86 -15.75
CA GLU A 82 25.26 -4.44 -15.35
C GLU A 82 25.40 -4.29 -13.83
N ALA A 83 24.67 -5.09 -13.05
CA ALA A 83 24.77 -5.10 -11.59
C ALA A 83 26.20 -5.42 -11.11
N LYS A 84 26.87 -6.39 -11.76
CA LYS A 84 28.26 -6.74 -11.45
C LYS A 84 29.23 -5.61 -11.77
N ALA A 85 29.03 -4.91 -12.89
CA ALA A 85 29.87 -3.78 -13.26
C ALA A 85 29.71 -2.59 -12.31
N ALA A 86 28.48 -2.32 -11.86
CA ALA A 86 28.16 -1.18 -11.02
C ALA A 86 28.44 -1.41 -9.52
N LEU A 87 28.20 -2.62 -9.02
CA LEU A 87 28.21 -2.93 -7.57
C LEU A 87 29.06 -4.15 -7.20
N GLY A 88 29.59 -4.90 -8.17
CA GLY A 88 30.31 -6.16 -7.91
C GLY A 88 29.40 -7.35 -7.58
N VAL A 89 28.08 -7.15 -7.55
CA VAL A 89 27.07 -8.14 -7.19
C VAL A 89 26.66 -8.96 -8.42
N ARG A 90 26.53 -10.29 -8.30
CA ARG A 90 26.26 -11.20 -9.44
C ARG A 90 24.79 -11.57 -9.60
N VAL A 91 23.93 -11.02 -8.75
CA VAL A 91 22.49 -11.27 -8.71
C VAL A 91 21.73 -9.96 -8.90
N ILE A 92 20.50 -10.08 -9.37
CA ILE A 92 19.53 -8.98 -9.47
C ILE A 92 18.25 -9.45 -8.79
N ILE A 93 17.37 -8.50 -8.48
CA ILE A 93 16.02 -8.80 -8.03
C ILE A 93 15.18 -9.10 -9.29
N ASP A 94 14.52 -10.25 -9.32
CA ASP A 94 13.68 -10.73 -10.43
C ASP A 94 12.36 -11.36 -9.94
N ASP A 95 11.51 -11.80 -10.87
CA ASP A 95 10.23 -12.47 -10.63
C ASP A 95 10.25 -13.62 -9.64
N GLU A 96 11.37 -14.32 -9.55
CA GLU A 96 11.49 -15.46 -8.66
C GLU A 96 11.90 -15.02 -7.26
N THR A 97 12.83 -14.06 -7.17
CA THR A 97 13.56 -13.71 -5.94
C THR A 97 13.05 -12.47 -5.20
N TRP A 98 12.21 -11.64 -5.81
CA TRP A 98 11.78 -10.36 -5.21
C TRP A 98 11.18 -10.49 -3.81
N TYR A 99 10.41 -11.55 -3.56
CA TYR A 99 9.78 -11.75 -2.26
C TYR A 99 10.80 -12.13 -1.19
N ASP A 100 11.86 -12.86 -1.55
CA ASP A 100 12.93 -13.18 -0.62
C ASP A 100 13.71 -11.91 -0.25
N TYR A 101 14.00 -11.05 -1.22
CA TYR A 101 14.60 -9.73 -0.94
C TYR A 101 13.68 -8.80 -0.14
N LEU A 102 12.37 -8.89 -0.32
CA LEU A 102 11.40 -8.15 0.50
C LEU A 102 11.44 -8.59 1.98
N LYS A 103 11.61 -9.89 2.25
CA LYS A 103 11.84 -10.40 3.61
C LYS A 103 13.15 -9.88 4.20
N LEU A 104 14.23 -9.87 3.41
CA LEU A 104 15.51 -9.28 3.84
C LEU A 104 15.37 -7.80 4.15
N LEU A 105 14.67 -7.05 3.31
CA LEU A 105 14.40 -5.63 3.52
C LEU A 105 13.59 -5.39 4.78
N ALA A 106 12.56 -6.20 5.06
CA ALA A 106 11.76 -6.09 6.27
C ALA A 106 12.60 -6.32 7.54
N LYS A 107 13.48 -7.33 7.52
CA LYS A 107 14.41 -7.58 8.62
C LYS A 107 15.43 -6.46 8.77
N PHE A 108 16.02 -5.98 7.67
CA PHE A 108 16.92 -4.84 7.69
C PHE A 108 16.27 -3.60 8.31
N VAL A 109 15.03 -3.28 7.91
CA VAL A 109 14.25 -2.18 8.47
C VAL A 109 14.06 -2.32 9.98
N ALA A 110 13.87 -3.55 10.47
CA ALA A 110 13.80 -3.81 11.90
C ALA A 110 15.15 -3.60 12.62
N GLU A 111 16.24 -4.12 12.06
CA GLU A 111 17.59 -3.99 12.61
C GLU A 111 18.04 -2.53 12.73
N ILE A 112 17.66 -1.67 11.77
CA ILE A 112 17.98 -0.24 11.82
C ILE A 112 17.10 0.57 12.80
N GLY A 113 16.19 -0.10 13.53
CA GLY A 113 15.46 0.45 14.67
C GLY A 113 13.97 0.68 14.47
N TYR A 114 13.39 0.26 13.33
CA TYR A 114 11.93 0.24 13.18
C TYR A 114 11.35 -1.09 13.67
N LYS A 115 10.01 -1.23 13.66
CA LYS A 115 9.37 -2.51 14.05
C LYS A 115 9.35 -3.53 12.90
N GLY A 116 9.49 -3.06 11.67
CA GLY A 116 9.37 -3.85 10.45
C GLY A 116 8.77 -3.06 9.30
N LEU A 117 8.38 -3.78 8.25
CA LEU A 117 7.84 -3.25 7.01
C LEU A 117 6.37 -3.69 6.84
N ILE A 118 5.50 -2.77 6.45
CA ILE A 118 4.13 -3.09 6.02
C ILE A 118 4.03 -2.85 4.52
N VAL A 119 3.55 -3.87 3.80
CA VAL A 119 3.28 -3.82 2.36
C VAL A 119 1.78 -3.84 2.15
N LEU A 120 1.29 -2.78 1.51
CA LEU A 120 -0.12 -2.65 1.13
C LEU A 120 -0.24 -3.00 -0.36
N LEU A 121 -0.90 -4.11 -0.65
CA LEU A 121 -1.31 -4.46 -2.01
C LEU A 121 -2.75 -3.98 -2.20
N ASP A 122 -2.89 -2.75 -2.70
CA ASP A 122 -4.20 -2.23 -3.09
C ASP A 122 -4.62 -2.77 -4.46
N GLU A 123 -5.92 -2.72 -4.74
CA GLU A 123 -6.50 -3.08 -6.02
C GLU A 123 -6.18 -4.50 -6.51
N ALA A 124 -6.13 -5.49 -5.60
CA ALA A 124 -5.94 -6.90 -5.97
C ALA A 124 -7.02 -7.45 -6.91
N VAL A 125 -8.10 -6.67 -7.15
CA VAL A 125 -9.07 -6.90 -8.22
C VAL A 125 -8.43 -6.97 -9.61
N TYR A 126 -7.26 -6.35 -9.85
CA TYR A 126 -6.56 -6.51 -11.13
C TYR A 126 -6.06 -7.94 -11.36
N LEU A 127 -5.67 -8.66 -10.30
CA LEU A 127 -5.34 -10.08 -10.41
C LEU A 127 -6.55 -10.91 -10.84
N TYR A 128 -7.74 -10.56 -10.36
CA TYR A 128 -8.99 -11.19 -10.80
C TYR A 128 -9.28 -10.93 -12.29
N LYS A 129 -8.93 -9.74 -12.79
CA LYS A 129 -9.17 -9.32 -14.18
C LYS A 129 -8.25 -10.03 -15.19
N ILE A 130 -7.11 -10.59 -14.77
CA ILE A 130 -6.22 -11.37 -15.65
C ILE A 130 -7.03 -12.44 -16.40
N PRO A 131 -7.06 -12.42 -17.75
CA PRO A 131 -7.84 -13.38 -18.54
C PRO A 131 -7.28 -14.80 -18.43
N THR A 132 -5.97 -14.93 -18.62
CA THR A 132 -5.25 -16.21 -18.66
C THR A 132 -5.27 -16.90 -17.30
N THR A 133 -5.91 -18.07 -17.23
CA THR A 133 -6.03 -18.85 -15.98
C THR A 133 -4.68 -19.22 -15.39
N VAL A 134 -3.72 -19.67 -16.21
CA VAL A 134 -2.39 -20.08 -15.74
C VAL A 134 -1.65 -18.91 -15.06
N THR A 135 -1.66 -17.73 -15.67
CA THR A 135 -1.04 -16.53 -15.11
C THR A 135 -1.71 -16.10 -13.82
N ARG A 136 -3.05 -16.15 -13.77
CA ARG A 136 -3.83 -15.82 -12.57
C ARG A 136 -3.53 -16.78 -11.41
N GLU A 137 -3.49 -18.09 -11.69
CA GLU A 137 -3.14 -19.12 -10.71
C GLU A 137 -1.70 -18.97 -10.20
N LYS A 138 -0.73 -18.64 -11.07
CA LYS A 138 0.65 -18.35 -10.66
C LYS A 138 0.71 -17.21 -9.64
N ASN A 139 -0.03 -16.13 -9.90
CA ASN A 139 -0.13 -14.99 -8.99
C ASN A 139 -0.82 -15.37 -7.67
N TYR A 140 -1.93 -16.11 -7.71
CA TYR A 140 -2.64 -16.56 -6.51
C TYR A 140 -1.79 -17.52 -5.66
N ASN A 141 -0.98 -18.38 -6.29
CA ASN A 141 -0.04 -19.25 -5.60
C ASN A 141 1.10 -18.46 -4.94
N ARG A 142 1.58 -17.40 -5.59
CA ARG A 142 2.58 -16.49 -5.01
C ARG A 142 2.03 -15.79 -3.77
N LEU A 143 0.82 -15.24 -3.84
CA LEU A 143 0.12 -14.67 -2.67
C LEU A 143 -0.09 -15.71 -1.56
N LEU A 144 -0.44 -16.95 -1.91
CA LEU A 144 -0.63 -18.03 -0.93
C LEU A 144 0.68 -18.38 -0.23
N GLY A 145 1.79 -18.37 -0.96
CA GLY A 145 3.14 -18.51 -0.41
C GLY A 145 3.43 -17.44 0.65
N MET A 146 3.15 -16.17 0.33
CA MET A 146 3.32 -15.04 1.26
C MET A 146 2.45 -15.19 2.50
N PHE A 147 1.19 -15.58 2.33
CA PHE A 147 0.27 -15.84 3.43
C PHE A 147 0.80 -16.96 4.35
N ASN A 148 1.31 -18.05 3.77
CA ASN A 148 1.84 -19.16 4.56
C ASN A 148 3.13 -18.76 5.30
N ASP A 149 4.03 -18.04 4.65
CA ASP A 149 5.29 -17.61 5.27
C ASP A 149 5.05 -16.64 6.44
N THR A 150 4.10 -15.72 6.29
CA THR A 150 3.71 -14.80 7.38
C THR A 150 3.05 -15.54 8.53
N MET A 151 2.14 -16.49 8.26
CA MET A 151 1.49 -17.31 9.29
C MET A 151 2.44 -18.29 9.98
N GLN A 152 3.49 -18.75 9.30
CA GLN A 152 4.51 -19.68 9.84
C GLN A 152 5.69 -18.95 10.49
N CYS A 153 5.63 -17.63 10.64
CA CYS A 153 6.72 -16.81 11.20
C CYS A 153 8.05 -16.93 10.40
N LYS A 154 7.98 -17.19 9.10
CA LYS A 154 9.15 -17.23 8.19
C LYS A 154 9.46 -15.86 7.57
N ALA A 155 8.48 -14.95 7.59
CA ALA A 155 8.60 -13.57 7.13
C ALA A 155 8.57 -12.62 8.34
N GLU A 156 9.58 -12.72 9.20
CA GLU A 156 9.70 -11.87 10.39
C GLU A 156 9.76 -10.39 10.01
N HIS A 157 9.16 -9.54 10.84
CA HIS A 157 9.09 -8.09 10.63
C HIS A 157 8.38 -7.64 9.35
N LEU A 158 7.71 -8.54 8.61
CA LEU A 158 6.94 -8.21 7.42
C LEU A 158 5.43 -8.36 7.67
N GLY A 159 4.68 -7.28 7.48
CA GLY A 159 3.22 -7.28 7.42
C GLY A 159 2.75 -7.10 5.97
N ILE A 160 1.77 -7.90 5.53
CA ILE A 160 1.17 -7.76 4.20
C ILE A 160 -0.32 -7.57 4.37
N ILE A 161 -0.87 -6.50 3.78
CA ILE A 161 -2.30 -6.21 3.76
C ILE A 161 -2.73 -6.15 2.31
N ILE A 162 -3.76 -6.93 1.97
CA ILE A 162 -4.28 -7.02 0.60
C ILE A 162 -5.69 -6.42 0.58
N GLY A 163 -5.85 -5.32 -0.15
CA GLY A 163 -7.14 -4.73 -0.48
C GLY A 163 -7.75 -5.43 -1.69
N GLY A 164 -8.97 -5.92 -1.56
CA GLY A 164 -9.65 -6.64 -2.64
C GLY A 164 -11.17 -6.62 -2.49
N THR A 165 -11.87 -6.86 -3.58
CA THR A 165 -13.33 -6.96 -3.56
C THR A 165 -13.78 -8.30 -3.00
N THR A 166 -15.01 -8.38 -2.48
CA THR A 166 -15.63 -9.66 -2.07
C THR A 166 -15.57 -10.69 -3.19
N ARG A 167 -15.74 -10.25 -4.45
CA ARG A 167 -15.69 -11.11 -5.64
C ARG A 167 -14.28 -11.65 -5.91
N PHE A 168 -13.23 -10.85 -5.69
CA PHE A 168 -11.84 -11.32 -5.79
C PHE A 168 -11.57 -12.45 -4.79
N LEU A 169 -12.10 -12.36 -3.57
CA LEU A 169 -11.92 -13.40 -2.56
C LEU A 169 -12.80 -14.64 -2.85
N GLU A 170 -14.11 -14.44 -3.01
CA GLU A 170 -15.10 -15.51 -2.82
C GLU A 170 -15.56 -16.22 -4.10
N ASP A 171 -15.29 -15.65 -5.28
CA ASP A 171 -15.72 -16.27 -6.53
C ASP A 171 -15.08 -17.67 -6.67
N PRO A 172 -15.89 -18.75 -6.69
CA PRO A 172 -15.39 -20.12 -6.66
C PRO A 172 -14.78 -20.58 -7.99
N ASN A 173 -14.95 -19.80 -9.06
CA ASN A 173 -14.46 -20.13 -10.40
C ASN A 173 -13.24 -19.29 -10.77
N ARG A 174 -13.19 -18.03 -10.32
CA ARG A 174 -12.16 -17.06 -10.76
C ARG A 174 -11.45 -16.33 -9.62
N GLY A 175 -12.06 -16.22 -8.45
CA GLY A 175 -11.47 -15.59 -7.27
C GLY A 175 -10.46 -16.50 -6.58
N LEU A 176 -9.93 -16.04 -5.44
CA LEU A 176 -9.03 -16.86 -4.61
C LEU A 176 -9.68 -18.18 -4.19
N PHE A 177 -11.01 -18.19 -4.04
CA PHE A 177 -11.77 -19.38 -3.72
C PHE A 177 -11.84 -20.41 -4.85
N SER A 178 -11.29 -20.16 -6.04
CA SER A 178 -11.06 -21.24 -7.01
C SER A 178 -10.11 -22.30 -6.44
N ASP A 179 -9.13 -21.88 -5.64
CA ASP A 179 -8.25 -22.77 -4.90
C ASP A 179 -8.83 -23.12 -3.52
N SER A 180 -8.86 -24.42 -3.21
CA SER A 180 -9.26 -24.95 -1.91
C SER A 180 -8.34 -24.51 -0.76
N ALA A 181 -7.06 -24.25 -1.04
CA ALA A 181 -6.07 -23.86 -0.03
C ALA A 181 -6.38 -22.46 0.55
N TRP A 182 -6.80 -21.53 -0.31
CA TRP A 182 -7.33 -20.23 0.08
C TRP A 182 -8.61 -20.37 0.88
N ARG A 183 -9.62 -21.09 0.33
CA ARG A 183 -10.90 -21.33 1.02
C ARG A 183 -10.72 -21.82 2.45
N ARG A 184 -9.82 -22.77 2.69
CA ARG A 184 -9.60 -23.32 4.03
C ARG A 184 -9.04 -22.29 5.03
N ARG A 185 -8.24 -21.34 4.56
CA ARG A 185 -7.50 -20.37 5.39
C ARG A 185 -8.30 -19.10 5.64
N THR A 186 -9.07 -18.65 4.64
CA THR A 186 -9.72 -17.34 4.66
C THR A 186 -11.24 -17.39 4.77
N LYS A 187 -11.82 -18.60 4.86
CA LYS A 187 -13.25 -18.74 5.12
C LYS A 187 -13.58 -18.26 6.52
N GLU A 188 -14.65 -17.47 6.60
CA GLU A 188 -15.19 -16.96 7.84
C GLU A 188 -15.58 -18.08 8.81
N SER A 189 -15.36 -17.85 10.10
CA SER A 189 -15.78 -18.76 11.15
C SER A 189 -17.29 -18.96 11.11
N ARG A 190 -17.73 -20.22 11.04
CA ARG A 190 -19.16 -20.59 11.10
C ARG A 190 -19.87 -20.01 12.32
N PHE A 191 -19.15 -19.82 13.42
CA PHE A 191 -19.69 -19.29 14.67
C PHE A 191 -19.92 -17.78 14.59
N ALA A 192 -19.00 -17.06 13.93
CA ALA A 192 -19.16 -15.62 13.67
C ALA A 192 -20.40 -15.38 12.79
N SER A 193 -20.52 -16.14 11.70
CA SER A 193 -21.70 -16.05 10.81
C SER A 193 -23.01 -16.41 11.54
N GLN A 194 -23.01 -17.42 12.42
CA GLN A 194 -24.20 -17.82 13.19
C GLN A 194 -24.61 -16.79 14.24
N ALA A 195 -23.63 -16.16 14.90
CA ALA A 195 -23.89 -15.12 15.89
C ALA A 195 -24.20 -13.75 15.27
N GLY A 196 -24.07 -13.61 13.94
CA GLY A 196 -24.26 -12.34 13.24
C GLY A 196 -23.22 -11.30 13.64
N VAL A 197 -22.03 -11.73 14.06
CA VAL A 197 -20.94 -10.86 14.50
C VAL A 197 -19.78 -10.96 13.53
N GLN A 198 -19.06 -9.85 13.37
CA GLN A 198 -17.86 -9.81 12.56
C GLN A 198 -16.65 -10.26 13.37
N GLU A 199 -15.84 -11.14 12.78
CA GLU A 199 -14.56 -11.56 13.35
C GLU A 199 -13.44 -10.62 12.88
N PHE A 200 -12.73 -10.00 13.84
CA PHE A 200 -11.62 -9.08 13.56
C PHE A 200 -10.23 -9.69 13.73
N LEU A 201 -10.16 -10.91 14.28
CA LEU A 201 -8.90 -11.64 14.51
C LEU A 201 -8.55 -12.61 13.38
N GLY A 202 -9.47 -12.79 12.43
CA GLY A 202 -9.27 -13.64 11.27
C GLY A 202 -8.34 -13.00 10.24
N PRO A 203 -7.84 -13.79 9.27
CA PRO A 203 -7.00 -13.31 8.18
C PRO A 203 -7.74 -12.43 7.16
N VAL A 204 -9.07 -12.35 7.26
CA VAL A 204 -9.92 -11.53 6.39
C VAL A 204 -10.67 -10.55 7.26
N LEU A 205 -10.44 -9.26 7.00
CA LEU A 205 -11.23 -8.18 7.57
C LEU A 205 -12.26 -7.71 6.53
N ARG A 206 -13.54 -7.89 6.82
CA ARG A 206 -14.61 -7.39 5.95
C ARG A 206 -14.90 -5.92 6.26
N LEU A 207 -15.05 -5.11 5.22
CA LEU A 207 -15.52 -3.74 5.39
C LEU A 207 -16.99 -3.71 5.01
N ASN A 208 -17.84 -3.33 5.97
CA ASN A 208 -19.25 -3.12 5.70
C ASN A 208 -19.45 -1.76 5.00
N PRO A 209 -20.46 -1.63 4.13
CA PRO A 209 -20.85 -0.33 3.60
C PRO A 209 -21.17 0.63 4.74
N LEU A 210 -20.84 1.91 4.54
CA LEU A 210 -21.18 2.95 5.51
C LEU A 210 -22.70 3.09 5.61
N VAL A 211 -23.22 3.21 6.82
CA VAL A 211 -24.63 3.56 7.05
C VAL A 211 -24.86 5.06 6.85
N GLU A 212 -26.12 5.48 6.68
CA GLU A 212 -26.46 6.88 6.43
C GLU A 212 -25.91 7.80 7.53
N GLU A 213 -25.98 7.37 8.80
CA GLU A 213 -25.44 8.13 9.93
C GLU A 213 -23.92 8.32 9.83
N GLU A 214 -23.19 7.30 9.40
CA GLU A 214 -21.72 7.36 9.22
C GLU A 214 -21.35 8.27 8.04
N ILE A 215 -22.13 8.24 6.95
CA ILE A 215 -21.97 9.16 5.82
C ILE A 215 -22.17 10.60 6.28
N LEU A 216 -23.19 10.88 7.10
CA LEU A 216 -23.41 12.23 7.62
C LEU A 216 -22.25 12.73 8.48
N ILE A 217 -21.70 11.86 9.35
CA ILE A 217 -20.51 12.18 10.15
C ILE A 217 -19.32 12.45 9.23
N LEU A 218 -19.11 11.63 8.20
CA LEU A 218 -18.06 11.82 7.20
C LEU A 218 -18.18 13.19 6.52
N LEU A 219 -19.38 13.57 6.04
CA LEU A 219 -19.60 14.87 5.41
C LEU A 219 -19.38 16.05 6.37
N GLN A 220 -19.76 15.90 7.64
CA GLN A 220 -19.50 16.91 8.66
C GLN A 220 -18.00 17.13 8.84
N ARG A 221 -17.23 16.05 8.99
CA ARG A 221 -15.76 16.13 9.13
C ARG A 221 -15.11 16.72 7.89
N LEU A 222 -15.58 16.37 6.69
CA LEU A 222 -15.07 16.94 5.45
C LEU A 222 -15.34 18.45 5.36
N ALA A 223 -16.51 18.92 5.80
CA ALA A 223 -16.81 20.35 5.85
C ALA A 223 -15.89 21.10 6.83
N GLU A 224 -15.60 20.50 8.00
CA GLU A 224 -14.65 21.04 9.00
C GLU A 224 -13.23 21.12 8.43
N ILE A 225 -12.74 20.05 7.77
CA ILE A 225 -11.41 20.00 7.16
C ILE A 225 -11.29 21.04 6.04
N HIS A 226 -12.32 21.15 5.20
CA HIS A 226 -12.36 22.13 4.11
C HIS A 226 -12.30 23.56 4.66
N ALA A 227 -13.14 23.88 5.65
CA ALA A 227 -13.16 25.18 6.32
C ALA A 227 -11.80 25.54 6.96
N PHE A 228 -11.19 24.56 7.64
CA PHE A 228 -9.86 24.70 8.23
C PHE A 228 -8.79 24.99 7.18
N ASN A 229 -8.79 24.27 6.05
CA ASN A 229 -7.80 24.43 4.99
C ASN A 229 -7.88 25.80 4.29
N TYR A 230 -9.08 26.35 4.13
CA TYR A 230 -9.32 27.62 3.42
C TYR A 230 -9.55 28.82 4.36
N GLY A 231 -9.45 28.63 5.67
CA GLY A 231 -9.48 29.70 6.67
C GLY A 231 -10.82 30.43 6.81
N TYR A 232 -11.95 29.75 6.58
CA TYR A 232 -13.29 30.32 6.78
C TYR A 232 -14.05 29.56 7.87
N GLU A 233 -15.10 30.17 8.42
CA GLU A 233 -15.97 29.49 9.39
C GLU A 233 -16.92 28.52 8.68
N GLN A 234 -16.96 27.26 9.15
CA GLN A 234 -17.89 26.27 8.63
C GLN A 234 -19.34 26.71 8.92
N THR A 235 -20.17 26.80 7.87
CA THR A 235 -21.56 27.29 7.96
C THR A 235 -22.62 26.22 7.71
N LEU A 236 -22.24 25.03 7.21
CA LEU A 236 -23.21 23.99 6.85
C LEU A 236 -23.75 23.28 8.09
N THR A 237 -25.07 23.24 8.21
CA THR A 237 -25.72 22.58 9.34
C THR A 237 -25.95 21.09 9.08
N ASN A 238 -26.15 20.31 10.15
CA ASN A 238 -26.58 18.91 10.02
C ASN A 238 -27.87 18.73 9.21
N ARG A 239 -28.73 19.75 9.16
CA ARG A 239 -29.94 19.74 8.32
C ARG A 239 -29.58 19.80 6.84
N ASP A 240 -28.61 20.63 6.48
CA ASP A 240 -28.14 20.78 5.09
C ASP A 240 -27.47 19.50 4.60
N LEU A 241 -26.64 18.86 5.44
CA LEU A 241 -26.00 17.59 5.11
C LEU A 241 -27.03 16.46 4.90
N LYS A 242 -28.06 16.38 5.76
CA LYS A 242 -29.18 15.44 5.57
C LYS A 242 -29.95 15.70 4.29
N GLU A 243 -30.15 16.98 3.94
CA GLU A 243 -30.83 17.37 2.71
C GLU A 243 -30.02 16.93 1.47
N PHE A 244 -28.69 17.09 1.51
CA PHE A 244 -27.79 16.62 0.45
C PHE A 244 -27.82 15.10 0.26
N VAL A 245 -27.73 14.32 1.34
CA VAL A 245 -27.78 12.86 1.27
C VAL A 245 -29.13 12.39 0.71
N ARG A 246 -30.25 13.00 1.15
CA ARG A 246 -31.59 12.69 0.61
C ARG A 246 -31.69 13.00 -0.87
N GLU A 247 -31.10 14.10 -1.32
CA GLU A 247 -31.12 14.48 -2.73
C GLU A 247 -30.36 13.46 -3.60
N ILE A 248 -29.20 13.00 -3.14
CA ILE A 248 -28.45 11.93 -3.80
C ILE A 248 -29.29 10.64 -3.88
N VAL A 249 -29.89 10.22 -2.77
CA VAL A 249 -30.75 9.02 -2.72
C VAL A 249 -31.99 9.18 -3.61
N SER A 250 -32.57 10.38 -3.69
CA SER A 250 -33.73 10.65 -4.54
C SER A 250 -33.39 10.58 -6.03
N ARG A 251 -32.20 11.02 -6.45
CA ARG A 251 -31.79 11.05 -7.87
C ARG A 251 -31.20 9.74 -8.35
N LEU A 252 -30.42 9.05 -7.51
CA LEU A 252 -29.67 7.85 -7.89
C LEU A 252 -30.20 6.55 -7.26
N GLY A 253 -31.12 6.65 -6.31
CA GLY A 253 -31.58 5.52 -5.50
C GLY A 253 -30.67 5.21 -4.31
N ALA A 254 -31.10 4.28 -3.46
CA ALA A 254 -30.37 3.90 -2.25
C ALA A 254 -29.00 3.26 -2.53
N GLU A 255 -28.80 2.70 -3.73
CA GLU A 255 -27.51 2.12 -4.16
C GLU A 255 -26.37 3.16 -4.18
N ALA A 256 -26.67 4.45 -4.29
CA ALA A 256 -25.66 5.51 -4.26
C ALA A 256 -24.91 5.60 -2.92
N LEU A 257 -25.53 5.17 -1.82
CA LEU A 257 -24.88 5.13 -0.50
C LEU A 257 -23.77 4.07 -0.45
N LEU A 258 -23.75 3.10 -1.38
CA LEU A 258 -22.69 2.11 -1.51
C LEU A 258 -21.43 2.68 -2.17
N THR A 259 -21.46 3.94 -2.62
CA THR A 259 -20.34 4.59 -3.30
C THR A 259 -19.91 5.85 -2.57
N PRO A 260 -19.38 5.76 -1.32
CA PRO A 260 -19.00 6.92 -0.52
C PRO A 260 -18.03 7.87 -1.24
N GLY A 261 -17.11 7.34 -2.04
CA GLY A 261 -16.15 8.16 -2.79
C GLY A 261 -16.81 9.13 -3.78
N GLU A 262 -17.91 8.73 -4.41
CA GLU A 262 -18.68 9.59 -5.32
C GLU A 262 -19.45 10.66 -4.54
N ILE A 263 -20.07 10.28 -3.41
CA ILE A 263 -20.74 11.22 -2.52
C ILE A 263 -19.77 12.29 -2.02
N VAL A 264 -18.56 11.88 -1.60
CA VAL A 264 -17.51 12.80 -1.15
C VAL A 264 -17.08 13.73 -2.28
N ARG A 265 -16.89 13.23 -3.51
CA ARG A 265 -16.52 14.05 -4.67
C ARG A 265 -17.58 15.10 -4.99
N ASP A 266 -18.84 14.70 -5.05
CA ASP A 266 -19.97 15.60 -5.32
C ASP A 266 -20.09 16.65 -4.19
N PHE A 267 -19.93 16.22 -2.94
CA PHE A 267 -20.00 17.10 -1.78
C PHE A 267 -18.90 18.16 -1.80
N ILE A 268 -17.63 17.75 -1.96
CA ILE A 268 -16.50 18.68 -2.03
C ILE A 268 -16.67 19.64 -3.21
N SER A 269 -17.23 19.18 -4.34
CA SER A 269 -17.53 20.05 -5.48
C SER A 269 -18.55 21.13 -5.12
N VAL A 270 -19.63 20.78 -4.41
CA VAL A 270 -20.62 21.76 -3.92
C VAL A 270 -19.98 22.75 -2.94
N VAL A 271 -19.18 22.27 -1.99
CA VAL A 271 -18.52 23.13 -0.99
C VAL A 271 -17.52 24.09 -1.65
N ASN A 272 -16.76 23.62 -2.65
CA ASN A 272 -15.85 24.45 -3.43
C ASN A 272 -16.61 25.58 -4.16
N VAL A 273 -17.76 25.27 -4.78
CA VAL A 273 -18.58 26.27 -5.48
C VAL A 273 -19.11 27.33 -4.52
N LEU A 274 -19.56 26.93 -3.32
CA LEU A 274 -20.02 27.87 -2.30
C LEU A 274 -18.90 28.78 -1.80
N TYR A 275 -17.72 28.22 -1.57
CA TYR A 275 -16.57 28.98 -1.14
C TYR A 275 -16.16 30.04 -2.19
N GLN A 276 -16.15 29.67 -3.47
CA GLN A 276 -15.81 30.58 -4.56
C GLN A 276 -16.89 31.61 -4.86
N ASN A 277 -18.16 31.31 -4.55
CA ASN A 277 -19.30 32.14 -4.91
C ASN A 277 -20.23 32.38 -3.71
N PRO A 278 -19.95 33.39 -2.87
CA PRO A 278 -20.73 33.68 -1.66
C PRO A 278 -22.21 34.00 -1.89
N ASN A 279 -22.60 34.31 -3.14
CA ASN A 279 -23.98 34.64 -3.51
C ASN A 279 -24.87 33.40 -3.64
N PHE A 280 -24.30 32.20 -3.74
CA PHE A 280 -25.08 30.97 -3.82
C PHE A 280 -25.37 30.42 -2.42
N THR A 281 -26.56 29.83 -2.26
CA THR A 281 -26.90 29.08 -1.05
C THR A 281 -26.77 27.58 -1.33
N PHE A 282 -26.42 26.81 -0.29
CA PHE A 282 -26.27 25.36 -0.39
C PHE A 282 -27.52 24.69 -1.00
N LYS A 283 -28.72 25.12 -0.56
CA LYS A 283 -29.99 24.61 -1.07
C LYS A 283 -30.20 24.86 -2.56
N THR A 284 -29.83 26.05 -3.05
CA THR A 284 -29.96 26.37 -4.48
C THR A 284 -29.10 25.46 -5.35
N LEU A 285 -27.91 25.09 -4.86
CA LEU A 285 -26.99 24.22 -5.61
C LEU A 285 -27.48 22.77 -5.66
N ILE A 286 -27.88 22.20 -4.52
CA ILE A 286 -28.28 20.78 -4.46
C ILE A 286 -29.62 20.52 -5.18
N HIS A 287 -30.55 21.48 -5.14
CA HIS A 287 -31.86 21.38 -5.83
C HIS A 287 -31.80 21.85 -7.28
N GLY A 288 -30.67 22.41 -7.72
CA GLY A 288 -30.48 22.86 -9.09
C GLY A 288 -30.62 21.73 -10.10
N THR A 289 -31.15 22.04 -11.27
CA THR A 289 -31.22 21.12 -12.42
C THR A 289 -29.85 20.70 -12.93
N ASP A 290 -28.82 21.51 -12.64
CA ASP A 290 -27.44 21.29 -13.05
C ASP A 290 -26.67 20.36 -12.10
N PHE A 291 -27.17 20.13 -10.88
CA PHE A 291 -26.58 19.15 -9.98
C PHE A 291 -26.88 17.74 -10.50
N LYS A 292 -25.93 17.10 -11.15
CA LYS A 292 -26.08 15.69 -11.56
C LYS A 292 -25.13 14.86 -10.72
N PRO A 293 -25.64 14.17 -9.69
CA PRO A 293 -24.82 13.30 -8.87
C PRO A 293 -24.05 12.30 -9.73
N THR A 294 -22.79 12.09 -9.40
CA THR A 294 -21.94 11.19 -10.16
C THR A 294 -22.39 9.76 -9.93
N SER A 295 -22.66 9.01 -11.00
CA SER A 295 -23.11 7.61 -10.92
C SER A 295 -22.10 6.67 -11.57
N ILE A 296 -21.85 5.54 -10.92
CA ILE A 296 -20.89 4.52 -11.39
C ILE A 296 -21.38 3.79 -12.66
N ARG A 297 -22.67 3.86 -13.02
CA ARG A 297 -23.25 3.07 -14.13
C ARG A 297 -22.60 3.31 -15.51
N LYS A 298 -21.80 4.37 -15.70
CA LYS A 298 -21.01 4.55 -16.93
C LYS A 298 -19.60 3.95 -16.91
N ASN A 299 -19.00 3.67 -15.75
CA ASN A 299 -17.61 3.20 -15.65
C ASN A 299 -17.46 1.70 -15.35
N ILE A 300 -18.55 0.95 -15.13
CA ILE A 300 -18.49 -0.52 -15.06
C ILE A 300 -18.60 -1.16 -16.46
N ASN A 301 -19.18 -0.44 -17.43
CA ASN A 301 -19.10 -0.77 -18.85
C ASN A 301 -18.01 0.05 -19.54
N ILE A 302 -16.76 -0.02 -19.04
CA ILE A 302 -15.63 0.34 -19.89
C ILE A 302 -15.54 -0.78 -20.91
N ASN A 303 -15.91 -0.41 -22.13
CA ASN A 303 -15.73 -1.19 -23.33
C ASN A 303 -14.32 -1.78 -23.35
N VAL A 304 -14.33 -3.03 -23.80
CA VAL A 304 -13.18 -3.74 -24.33
C VAL A 304 -12.67 -2.93 -25.52
N ASP A 305 -11.78 -1.98 -25.26
CA ASP A 305 -10.84 -1.55 -26.29
C ASP A 305 -9.70 -2.57 -26.21
N GLU A 306 -9.75 -3.51 -27.15
CA GLU A 306 -8.58 -4.25 -27.62
C GLU A 306 -7.54 -3.20 -28.07
N ASP A 307 -6.29 -3.34 -27.63
CA ASP A 307 -5.13 -2.45 -27.90
C ASP A 307 -4.84 -1.32 -26.90
N ASP A 308 -4.84 -1.61 -25.60
CA ASP A 308 -3.89 -0.97 -24.69
C ASP A 308 -2.99 -2.05 -24.11
N ASP A 309 -1.68 -1.90 -24.36
CA ASP A 309 -0.59 -2.76 -23.92
C ASP A 309 -0.90 -3.40 -22.56
N VAL A 310 -1.25 -4.69 -22.60
CA VAL A 310 -1.23 -5.54 -21.42
C VAL A 310 0.24 -5.59 -21.04
N ALA A 311 0.65 -4.69 -20.14
CA ALA A 311 1.84 -4.89 -19.36
C ALA A 311 1.63 -6.24 -18.68
N GLU A 312 2.24 -7.28 -19.25
CA GLU A 312 2.67 -8.43 -18.48
C GLU A 312 3.40 -7.83 -17.29
N ILE A 313 2.78 -7.92 -16.13
CA ILE A 313 3.51 -7.83 -14.88
C ILE A 313 4.30 -9.15 -14.81
N SER A 314 5.39 -9.20 -15.57
CA SER A 314 6.61 -9.87 -15.16
C SER A 314 7.09 -9.06 -13.96
N LEU A 315 6.96 -9.68 -12.79
CA LEU A 315 6.89 -8.99 -11.51
C LEU A 315 8.29 -8.81 -10.94
#